data_AF-A0A6A0H2D7-F1
#
_entry.id   AF-A0A6A0H2D7-F1
#
_cell.length_a   1.000
_cell.length_b   1.000
_cell.length_c   1.000
_cell.angle_alpha   90.00
_cell.angle_beta   90.00
_cell.angle_gamma   90.00
#
_symmetry.space_group_name_H-M   'P 1'
#
loop_
_entity.id
_entity.type
_entity.pdbx_description
1 polymer ?
#
loop_
_entity_poly.entity_id
_entity_poly.type
_entity_poly.pdbx_seq_one_letter_code
_entity_poly.pdbx_strand_id
1 'polypeptide(L)'
;MVSKGLINSLVFVDNHDNQRGHGGGGDQILTFRVPRLYKMATAFQLAWPHGFTRIMSSYNWPQDIQNGHDNNDWIGPPHDSNYNIISPTFGADGACQGDWVCEHRWRQIYNMEQIYNIQENRSRYE
;
A
#
# COMPACT_ATOMS: atom_id res chain seq x y z
N MET A 1 14.40 21.56 -17.57
CA MET A 1 12.98 21.47 -17.96
C MET A 1 12.60 20.00 -17.98
N VAL A 2 12.00 19.48 -16.91
CA VAL A 2 11.31 18.19 -17.00
C VAL A 2 9.97 18.52 -17.67
N SER A 3 9.80 18.03 -18.89
CA SER A 3 8.55 18.16 -19.64
C SER A 3 7.41 17.56 -18.81
N LYS A 4 6.46 18.39 -18.38
CA LYS A 4 5.16 17.95 -17.87
C LYS A 4 4.36 17.39 -19.05
N GLY A 5 4.70 16.17 -19.47
CA GLY A 5 3.80 15.36 -20.29
C GLY A 5 2.55 15.02 -19.48
N LEU A 6 1.41 14.87 -20.16
CA LEU A 6 0.18 14.36 -19.56
C LEU A 6 0.48 13.10 -18.72
N ILE A 7 0.20 13.17 -17.42
CA ILE A 7 0.35 12.02 -16.51
C ILE A 7 -0.74 11.01 -16.88
N ASN A 8 -0.37 9.97 -17.65
CA ASN A 8 -1.29 8.93 -18.12
C ASN A 8 -1.14 7.60 -17.36
N SER A 9 -0.43 7.60 -16.24
CA SER A 9 -0.21 6.40 -15.41
C SER A 9 -0.67 6.62 -13.97
N LEU A 10 -1.41 5.65 -13.44
CA LEU A 10 -1.66 5.46 -12.01
C LEU A 10 -0.72 4.35 -11.54
N VAL A 11 0.19 4.67 -10.62
CA VAL A 11 1.26 3.75 -10.20
C VAL A 11 1.09 3.33 -8.73
N PHE A 12 1.49 2.10 -8.42
CA PHE A 12 1.41 1.49 -7.11
C PHE A 12 2.40 0.32 -7.00
N VAL A 13 2.92 0.04 -5.80
CA VAL A 13 3.76 -1.14 -5.53
C VAL A 13 2.91 -2.41 -5.60
N ASP A 14 1.76 -2.39 -4.92
CA ASP A 14 0.78 -3.46 -4.87
C ASP A 14 -0.64 -2.89 -4.95
N ASN A 15 -1.61 -3.77 -5.19
CA ASN A 15 -3.03 -3.52 -5.11
C ASN A 15 -3.73 -4.68 -4.40
N HIS A 16 -5.05 -4.60 -4.23
CA HIS A 16 -5.82 -5.63 -3.53
C HIS A 16 -5.76 -7.02 -4.15
N ASP A 17 -5.56 -7.14 -5.46
CA ASP A 17 -5.53 -8.44 -6.16
C ASP A 17 -4.12 -9.03 -6.10
N ASN A 18 -3.12 -8.28 -6.54
CA ASN A 18 -1.77 -8.79 -6.65
C ASN A 18 -1.01 -8.93 -5.32
N GLN A 19 -1.49 -8.29 -4.25
CA GLN A 19 -0.98 -8.57 -2.91
C GLN A 19 -1.37 -9.97 -2.38
N ARG A 20 -2.27 -10.67 -3.09
CA ARG A 20 -2.69 -12.05 -2.84
C ARG A 20 -2.07 -13.06 -3.82
N GLY A 21 -1.13 -12.62 -4.66
CA GLY A 21 -0.48 -13.46 -5.68
C GLY A 21 -1.26 -13.55 -7.00
N HIS A 22 -2.35 -12.78 -7.15
CA HIS A 22 -3.13 -12.73 -8.38
C HIS A 22 -2.67 -11.64 -9.35
N GLY A 23 -3.09 -11.73 -10.61
CA GLY A 23 -2.89 -10.67 -11.58
C GLY A 23 -1.42 -10.40 -11.95
N GLY A 24 -1.14 -9.16 -12.31
CA GLY A 24 0.16 -8.75 -12.84
C GLY A 24 1.27 -8.77 -11.78
N GLY A 25 2.35 -9.49 -12.07
CA GLY A 25 3.57 -9.57 -11.24
C GLY A 25 3.67 -10.80 -10.33
N GLY A 26 2.55 -11.48 -10.04
CA GLY A 26 2.52 -12.71 -9.24
C GLY A 26 3.34 -12.61 -7.94
N ASP A 27 4.13 -13.63 -7.65
CA ASP A 27 4.96 -13.74 -6.45
C ASP A 27 6.07 -12.68 -6.31
N GLN A 28 6.29 -11.82 -7.32
CA GLN A 28 7.31 -10.78 -7.28
C GLN A 28 6.81 -9.47 -6.64
N ILE A 29 5.51 -9.35 -6.39
CA ILE A 29 4.92 -8.14 -5.82
C ILE A 29 5.30 -8.01 -4.35
N LEU A 30 5.86 -6.86 -3.98
CA LEU A 30 6.14 -6.53 -2.58
C LEU A 30 4.85 -6.06 -1.91
N THR A 31 4.55 -6.59 -0.73
CA THR A 31 3.35 -6.25 0.04
C THR A 31 3.72 -5.95 1.50
N PHE A 32 2.74 -5.60 2.32
CA PHE A 32 2.93 -5.45 3.76
C PHE A 32 3.51 -6.71 4.45
N ARG A 33 3.39 -7.90 3.83
CA ARG A 33 3.97 -9.17 4.33
C ARG A 33 5.50 -9.16 4.36
N VAL A 34 6.14 -8.33 3.53
CA VAL A 34 7.59 -8.12 3.50
C VAL A 34 7.93 -6.64 3.81
N PRO A 35 7.60 -6.17 5.04
CA PRO A 35 7.43 -4.75 5.32
C PRO A 35 8.70 -3.92 5.13
N ARG A 36 9.88 -4.49 5.31
CA ARG A 36 11.16 -3.79 5.09
C ARG A 36 11.33 -3.41 3.62
N LEU A 37 11.17 -4.37 2.71
CA LEU A 37 11.33 -4.14 1.27
C LEU A 37 10.18 -3.31 0.71
N TYR A 38 8.95 -3.55 1.19
CA TYR A 38 7.79 -2.75 0.82
C TYR A 38 8.00 -1.27 1.11
N LYS A 39 8.41 -0.91 2.34
CA LYS A 39 8.72 0.47 2.70
C LYS A 39 9.79 1.11 1.81
N MET A 40 10.82 0.35 1.40
CA MET A 40 11.85 0.85 0.49
C MET A 40 11.28 1.13 -0.91
N ALA A 41 10.47 0.20 -1.44
CA ALA A 41 9.83 0.36 -2.75
C ALA A 41 8.83 1.53 -2.77
N THR A 42 7.98 1.64 -1.73
CA THR A 42 7.03 2.75 -1.60
C THR A 42 7.74 4.09 -1.43
N ALA A 43 8.83 4.14 -0.67
CA ALA A 43 9.63 5.36 -0.54
C ALA A 43 10.26 5.77 -1.89
N PHE A 44 10.78 4.81 -2.66
CA PHE A 44 11.28 5.10 -4.01
C PHE A 44 10.16 5.62 -4.92
N GLN A 45 8.99 4.96 -4.93
CA GLN A 45 7.83 5.38 -5.70
C GLN A 45 7.40 6.82 -5.36
N LEU A 46 7.33 7.17 -4.07
CA LEU A 46 6.94 8.51 -3.62
C LEU A 46 8.01 9.58 -3.89
N ALA A 47 9.29 9.21 -3.96
CA ALA A 47 10.37 10.16 -4.25
C ALA A 47 10.59 10.40 -5.75
N TRP A 48 10.11 9.49 -6.60
CA TRP A 48 10.38 9.51 -8.04
C TRP A 48 9.21 10.17 -8.81
N PRO A 49 9.47 11.20 -9.64
CA PRO A 49 8.40 11.96 -10.30
C PRO A 49 7.86 11.23 -11.53
N HIS A 50 7.20 10.09 -11.33
CA HIS A 50 6.60 9.29 -12.40
C HIS A 50 5.20 8.79 -12.02
N GLY A 51 4.20 9.17 -12.82
CA GLY A 51 2.82 8.76 -12.62
C GLY A 51 2.13 9.43 -11.43
N PHE A 52 0.83 9.20 -11.31
CA PHE A 52 0.07 9.55 -10.11
C PHE A 52 0.14 8.39 -9.13
N THR A 53 0.70 8.63 -7.95
CA THR A 53 0.96 7.56 -6.97
C THR A 53 -0.28 7.22 -6.15
N ARG A 54 -0.58 5.92 -6.06
CA ARG A 54 -1.52 5.34 -5.10
C ARG A 54 -0.77 4.45 -4.10
N ILE A 55 -1.07 4.62 -2.82
CA ILE A 55 -0.56 3.81 -1.72
C ILE A 55 -1.65 2.81 -1.33
N MET A 56 -1.30 1.52 -1.19
CA MET A 56 -2.22 0.52 -0.68
C MET A 56 -2.33 0.63 0.84
N SER A 57 -3.52 0.36 1.37
CA SER A 57 -3.75 0.22 2.81
C SER A 57 -4.60 -1.01 3.04
N SER A 58 -4.02 -2.00 3.70
CA SER A 58 -4.51 -3.37 3.72
C SER A 58 -5.15 -3.73 5.06
N TYR A 59 -5.75 -4.92 5.07
CA TYR A 59 -6.00 -5.69 6.27
C TYR A 59 -5.20 -6.99 6.20
N ASN A 60 -5.00 -7.60 7.36
CA ASN A 60 -4.34 -8.86 7.56
C ASN A 60 -5.37 -9.99 7.47
N TRP A 61 -4.95 -11.12 6.89
CA TRP A 61 -5.71 -12.38 6.86
C TRP A 61 -4.76 -13.55 7.19
N PRO A 62 -5.27 -14.72 7.59
CA PRO A 62 -4.43 -15.90 7.80
C PRO A 62 -4.00 -16.49 6.44
N GLN A 63 -2.96 -15.91 5.85
CA GLN A 63 -2.37 -16.37 4.59
C GLN A 63 -1.83 -17.80 4.71
N ASP A 64 -2.17 -18.65 3.73
CA ASP A 64 -1.72 -20.05 3.67
C ASP A 64 -1.17 -20.36 2.28
N ILE A 65 0.15 -20.18 2.10
CA ILE A 65 0.81 -20.44 0.83
C ILE A 65 1.11 -21.93 0.67
N GLN A 66 0.45 -22.57 -0.27
CA GLN A 66 0.71 -23.95 -0.69
C GLN A 66 0.99 -24.00 -2.19
N ASN A 67 2.11 -24.61 -2.58
CA ASN A 67 2.54 -24.73 -3.98
C ASN A 67 2.53 -23.39 -4.77
N GLY A 68 2.86 -22.28 -4.10
CA GLY A 68 2.87 -20.94 -4.71
C GLY A 68 1.51 -20.26 -4.81
N HIS A 69 0.48 -20.77 -4.13
CA HIS A 69 -0.86 -20.19 -4.11
C HIS A 69 -1.36 -19.97 -2.67
N ASP A 70 -1.98 -18.83 -2.40
CA ASP A 70 -2.61 -18.55 -1.11
C ASP A 70 -4.02 -19.18 -1.06
N ASN A 71 -4.16 -20.31 -0.37
CA ASN A 71 -5.46 -20.98 -0.24
C ASN A 71 -6.52 -20.15 0.49
N ASN A 72 -6.10 -19.05 1.14
CA ASN A 72 -6.93 -18.15 1.92
C ASN A 72 -7.02 -16.74 1.30
N ASP A 73 -6.67 -16.59 0.02
CA ASP A 73 -6.79 -15.33 -0.74
C ASP A 73 -8.19 -14.70 -0.76
N TRP A 74 -9.23 -15.53 -0.59
CA TRP A 74 -10.64 -15.18 -0.59
C TRP A 74 -11.13 -14.54 0.71
N ILE A 75 -10.31 -14.56 1.77
CA ILE A 75 -10.72 -14.02 3.08
C ILE A 75 -10.95 -12.51 2.99
N GLY A 76 -12.14 -12.11 3.38
CA GLY A 76 -12.58 -10.71 3.42
C GLY A 76 -11.98 -9.90 4.58
N PRO A 77 -12.40 -8.64 4.73
CA PRO A 77 -11.90 -7.75 5.77
C PRO A 77 -12.27 -8.25 7.19
N PRO A 78 -11.61 -7.70 8.24
CA PRO A 78 -11.97 -7.95 9.63
C PRO A 78 -13.45 -7.66 9.88
N HIS A 79 -14.17 -8.64 10.42
CA HIS A 79 -15.62 -8.57 10.62
C HIS A 79 -16.03 -9.23 11.94
N ASP A 80 -17.19 -8.85 12.46
CA ASP A 80 -17.82 -9.48 13.62
C ASP A 80 -18.53 -10.79 13.24
N SER A 81 -19.12 -11.49 14.21
CA SER A 81 -19.84 -12.75 13.95
C SER A 81 -21.07 -12.62 13.04
N ASN A 82 -21.52 -11.40 12.77
CA ASN A 82 -22.66 -11.08 11.91
C ASN A 82 -22.20 -10.56 10.53
N TYR A 83 -20.91 -10.66 10.22
CA TYR A 83 -20.28 -10.15 8.99
C TYR A 83 -20.34 -8.63 8.82
N ASN A 84 -20.51 -7.86 9.89
CA ASN A 84 -20.30 -6.42 9.83
C ASN A 84 -18.79 -6.13 9.85
N ILE A 85 -18.32 -5.31 8.93
CA ILE A 85 -16.91 -4.89 8.89
C ILE A 85 -16.58 -4.10 10.16
N ILE A 86 -15.53 -4.52 10.86
CA ILE A 86 -15.05 -3.86 12.07
C ILE A 86 -14.18 -2.66 11.66
N SER A 87 -14.51 -1.48 12.14
CA SER A 87 -13.70 -0.27 11.91
C SER A 87 -12.30 -0.39 12.52
N PRO A 88 -11.26 0.21 11.89
CA PRO A 88 -9.94 0.28 12.50
C PRO A 88 -9.98 1.07 13.82
N THR A 89 -9.25 0.55 14.80
CA THR A 89 -8.94 1.26 16.04
C THR A 89 -7.48 1.70 16.03
N PHE A 90 -7.15 2.73 16.80
CA PHE A 90 -5.83 3.35 16.77
C PHE A 90 -5.19 3.38 18.16
N GLY A 91 -3.91 3.03 18.20
CA GLY A 91 -3.07 3.19 19.39
C GLY A 91 -2.74 4.65 19.68
N ALA A 92 -2.10 4.89 20.84
CA ALA A 92 -1.65 6.23 21.22
C ALA A 92 -0.58 6.80 20.27
N ASP A 93 0.14 5.93 19.56
CA ASP A 93 1.12 6.26 18.52
C ASP A 93 0.47 6.49 17.14
N GLY A 94 -0.87 6.38 17.04
CA GLY A 94 -1.64 6.55 15.81
C GLY A 94 -1.58 5.35 14.86
N ALA A 95 -0.88 4.26 15.23
CA ALA A 95 -0.85 3.02 14.47
C ALA A 95 -2.21 2.29 14.57
N CYS A 96 -2.59 1.59 13.51
CA CYS A 96 -3.77 0.73 13.56
C CYS A 96 -3.54 -0.47 14.48
N GLN A 97 -4.61 -0.91 15.13
CA GLN A 97 -4.64 -2.08 15.98
C GLN A 97 -5.51 -3.18 15.37
N GLY A 98 -5.30 -4.42 15.82
CA GLY A 98 -5.96 -5.59 15.26
C GLY A 98 -5.46 -5.92 13.86
N ASP A 99 -6.35 -6.39 13.00
CA ASP A 99 -6.01 -6.86 11.65
C ASP A 99 -5.99 -5.75 10.59
N TRP A 100 -6.21 -4.48 10.94
CA TRP A 100 -5.98 -3.40 9.99
C TRP A 100 -4.49 -3.05 9.92
N VAL A 101 -3.88 -3.16 8.74
CA VAL A 101 -2.43 -2.99 8.54
C VAL A 101 -2.05 -1.51 8.50
N CYS A 102 -2.85 -0.71 7.79
CA CYS A 102 -2.69 0.74 7.68
C CYS A 102 -1.27 1.19 7.30
N GLU A 103 -0.74 0.69 6.18
CA GLU A 103 0.57 1.05 5.64
C GLU A 103 0.71 2.56 5.46
N HIS A 104 -0.38 3.25 5.09
CA HIS A 104 -0.44 4.72 4.99
C HIS A 104 -0.11 5.46 6.31
N ARG A 105 -0.17 4.77 7.47
CA ARG A 105 0.18 5.32 8.80
C ARG A 105 1.57 4.91 9.27
N TRP A 106 2.25 4.03 8.54
CA TRP A 106 3.62 3.68 8.88
C TRP A 106 4.49 4.92 8.74
N ARG A 107 5.24 5.25 9.78
CA ARG A 107 6.07 6.47 9.82
C ARG A 107 6.91 6.66 8.55
N GLN A 108 7.47 5.58 8.01
CA GLN A 108 8.28 5.63 6.79
C GLN A 108 7.48 6.00 5.53
N ILE A 109 6.21 5.64 5.45
CA ILE A 109 5.32 5.92 4.31
C ILE A 109 4.66 7.29 4.48
N TYR A 110 4.09 7.56 5.66
CA TYR A 110 3.46 8.85 5.96
C TYR A 110 4.43 10.04 5.78
N ASN A 111 5.69 9.91 6.25
CA ASN A 111 6.68 10.97 6.05
C ASN A 111 7.05 11.16 4.57
N MET A 112 7.03 10.08 3.78
CA MET A 112 7.30 10.16 2.33
C MET A 112 6.12 10.78 1.57
N GLU A 113 4.89 10.60 2.03
CA GLU A 113 3.73 11.32 1.48
C GLU A 113 3.87 12.84 1.68
N GLN A 114 4.35 13.28 2.85
CA GLN A 114 4.62 14.70 3.09
C GLN A 114 5.70 15.24 2.14
N ILE A 115 6.76 14.46 1.89
CA ILE A 115 7.81 14.81 0.93
C ILE A 115 7.24 14.89 -0.49
N TYR A 116 6.46 13.91 -0.91
CA TYR A 116 5.77 13.89 -2.22
C TYR A 116 4.90 15.14 -2.41
N ASN A 117 4.12 15.52 -1.41
CA ASN A 117 3.27 16.72 -1.47
C ASN A 117 4.07 18.01 -1.60
N ILE A 118 5.22 18.12 -0.92
CA ILE A 118 6.13 19.27 -1.06
C ILE A 118 6.69 19.35 -2.49
N GLN A 119 7.09 18.21 -3.07
CA GLN A 119 7.62 18.14 -4.43
C GLN A 119 6.56 18.49 -5.49
N GLU A 120 5.36 17.94 -5.37
CA GLU A 120 4.21 18.26 -6.25
C GLU A 120 3.79 19.73 -6.15
N ASN A 121 3.83 20.31 -4.95
CA ASN A 121 3.56 21.75 -4.80
C ASN A 121 4.65 22.58 -5.48
N ARG A 122 5.93 22.25 -5.29
CA ARG A 122 7.04 22.97 -5.93
C ARG A 122 6.98 22.87 -7.45
N SER A 123 6.66 21.69 -7.98
CA SER A 123 6.53 21.49 -9.41
C SER A 123 5.37 22.29 -10.00
N ARG A 124 4.29 22.59 -9.25
CA ARG A 124 3.18 23.43 -9.73
C ARG A 124 3.53 24.92 -9.92
N TYR A 125 4.54 25.42 -9.23
CA TYR A 125 4.96 26.84 -9.32
C TYR A 125 6.16 27.08 -10.26
N GLU A 126 6.69 26.02 -10.88
CA GLU A 126 7.71 26.06 -11.96
C GLU A 126 7.09 25.68 -13.32
#